data_AF-A0A946DY78-F1
#
_entry.id   AF-A0A946DY78-F1
#
_cell.length_a   1.000
_cell.length_b   1.000
_cell.length_c   1.000
_cell.angle_alpha   90.00
_cell.angle_beta   90.00
_cell.angle_gamma   90.00
#
_symmetry.space_group_name_H-M   'P 1'
#
loop_
_entity.id
_entity.type
_entity.pdbx_description
1 polymer ?
#
loop_
_entity_poly.entity_id
_entity_poly.type
_entity_poly.pdbx_seq_one_letter_code
_entity_poly.pdbx_strand_id
1 'polypeptide(L)'
;MMFPRPLVRAELVQRYKRFLSDHRLESGEIVTAHCANPGRMIGIKEPGMATWLAPAGNLKRKLQWDWELVFADDTLIGCHTGRPNGLVEEAILDDTITELSGYAALRREVKYGENSRIDMLLTDPDRPDCYVEVKYCHMRRETSLAEFPDSVTTRGAKHMAELANMVEA
;
A
#
# COMPACT_ATOMS: atom_id res chain seq x y z
N MET A 1 7.90 -3.31 9.04
CA MET A 1 7.92 -4.67 8.47
C MET A 1 9.23 -4.94 7.78
N MET A 2 9.79 -6.12 7.96
CA MET A 2 10.93 -6.59 7.18
C MET A 2 10.43 -7.41 5.98
N PHE A 3 10.99 -7.18 4.79
CA PHE A 3 10.73 -8.07 3.67
C PHE A 3 11.29 -9.46 3.99
N PRO A 4 10.53 -10.55 3.75
CA PRO A 4 10.95 -11.90 4.12
C PRO A 4 12.11 -12.42 3.29
N ARG A 5 12.42 -11.75 2.18
CA ARG A 5 13.54 -12.03 1.28
C ARG A 5 14.16 -10.71 0.84
N PRO A 6 15.48 -10.68 0.56
CA PRO A 6 16.11 -9.51 -0.03
C PRO A 6 15.42 -9.11 -1.33
N LEU A 7 15.24 -7.81 -1.51
CA LEU A 7 14.74 -7.27 -2.76
C LEU A 7 15.86 -7.24 -3.80
N VAL A 8 15.49 -7.45 -5.06
CA VAL A 8 16.39 -7.42 -6.20
C VAL A 8 16.21 -6.09 -6.93
N ARG A 9 17.31 -5.36 -7.11
CA ARG A 9 17.31 -4.09 -7.85
C ARG A 9 17.15 -4.36 -9.36
N ALA A 10 16.37 -3.53 -10.02
CA ALA A 10 16.10 -3.59 -11.45
C ALA A 10 15.78 -2.20 -12.01
N GLU A 11 15.75 -2.07 -13.33
CA GLU A 11 15.30 -0.88 -14.04
C GLU A 11 13.93 -1.15 -14.67
N LEU A 12 12.95 -0.26 -14.47
CA LEU A 12 11.64 -0.39 -15.09
C LEU A 12 11.75 -0.22 -16.61
N VAL A 13 11.29 -1.22 -17.37
CA VAL A 13 11.21 -1.14 -18.84
C VAL A 13 9.85 -0.57 -19.25
N GLN A 14 8.77 -1.13 -18.70
CA GLN A 14 7.41 -0.67 -18.98
C GLN A 14 6.42 -1.24 -17.96
N ARG A 15 5.32 -0.50 -17.71
CA ARG A 15 4.11 -1.01 -17.04
C ARG A 15 2.96 -1.06 -18.05
N TYR A 16 2.24 -2.18 -18.08
CA TYR A 16 1.16 -2.41 -19.03
C TYR A 16 0.06 -3.29 -18.44
N LYS A 17 -1.11 -3.30 -19.08
CA LYS A 17 -2.27 -4.11 -18.66
C LYS A 17 -2.62 -3.99 -17.17
N ARG A 18 -2.34 -2.82 -16.57
CA ARG A 18 -2.54 -2.42 -15.17
C ARG A 18 -1.68 -3.18 -14.13
N PHE A 19 -1.54 -4.50 -14.28
CA PHE A 19 -0.95 -5.40 -13.28
C PHE A 19 0.34 -6.09 -13.72
N LEU A 20 0.87 -5.73 -14.90
CA LEU A 20 2.12 -6.27 -15.43
C LEU A 20 3.15 -5.16 -15.57
N SER A 21 4.39 -5.48 -15.25
CA SER A 21 5.53 -4.62 -15.51
C SER A 21 6.73 -5.45 -15.90
N ASP A 22 7.48 -4.99 -16.90
CA ASP A 22 8.75 -5.60 -17.29
C ASP A 22 9.90 -4.80 -16.69
N HIS A 23 10.90 -5.48 -16.16
CA HIS A 23 12.04 -4.89 -15.46
C HIS A 23 13.34 -5.56 -15.93
N ARG A 24 14.38 -4.76 -16.14
CA ARG A 24 15.73 -5.23 -16.48
C ARG A 24 16.55 -5.40 -15.20
N LEU A 25 16.96 -6.63 -14.91
CA LEU A 25 17.85 -6.95 -13.79
C LEU A 25 19.28 -6.45 -14.08
N GLU A 26 20.12 -6.39 -13.05
CA GLU A 26 21.55 -6.04 -13.20
C GLU A 26 22.31 -7.02 -14.13
N SER A 27 21.84 -8.27 -14.24
CA SER A 27 22.36 -9.26 -15.21
C SER A 27 22.06 -8.91 -16.67
N GLY A 28 21.16 -7.95 -16.93
CA GLY A 28 20.64 -7.61 -18.26
C GLY A 28 19.37 -8.37 -18.65
N GLU A 29 19.01 -9.42 -17.92
CA GLU A 29 17.77 -10.19 -18.11
C GLU A 29 16.53 -9.30 -17.90
N ILE A 30 15.50 -9.47 -18.74
CA ILE A 30 14.21 -8.82 -18.56
C ILE A 30 13.24 -9.82 -17.93
N VAL A 31 12.69 -9.46 -16.77
CA VAL A 31 11.68 -10.25 -16.05
C VAL A 31 10.37 -9.51 -16.00
N THR A 32 9.25 -10.26 -16.01
CA THR A 32 7.92 -9.69 -15.77
C THR A 32 7.54 -9.83 -14.30
N ALA A 33 7.21 -8.71 -13.67
CA ALA A 33 6.72 -8.61 -12.30
C ALA A 33 5.23 -8.29 -12.25
N HIS A 34 4.61 -8.66 -11.13
CA HIS A 34 3.27 -8.22 -10.78
C HIS A 34 3.32 -6.78 -10.25
N CYS A 35 2.56 -5.90 -10.89
CA CYS A 35 2.31 -4.56 -10.39
C CYS A 35 1.05 -4.57 -9.51
N ALA A 36 1.24 -4.72 -8.20
CA ALA A 36 0.15 -4.75 -7.21
C ALA A 36 -0.38 -3.34 -6.86
N ASN A 37 -0.61 -2.52 -7.89
CA ASN A 37 -1.15 -1.17 -7.79
C ASN A 37 -2.09 -0.94 -8.97
N PRO A 38 -3.41 -0.81 -8.76
CA PRO A 38 -4.35 -0.57 -9.82
C PRO A 38 -4.42 0.90 -10.25
N GLY A 39 -3.82 1.80 -9.47
CA GLY A 39 -3.87 3.25 -9.66
C GLY A 39 -3.07 3.74 -10.88
N ARG A 40 -3.11 5.05 -11.09
CA ARG A 40 -2.39 5.72 -12.19
C ARG A 40 -0.89 5.70 -11.97
N MET A 41 -0.44 5.60 -10.72
CA MET A 41 0.98 5.58 -10.33
C MET A 41 1.73 6.80 -10.89
N ILE A 42 1.12 7.99 -10.74
CA ILE A 42 1.64 9.24 -11.28
C ILE A 42 3.01 9.52 -10.66
N GLY A 43 4.01 9.76 -11.50
CA GLY A 43 5.38 10.07 -11.06
C GLY A 43 6.23 8.86 -10.68
N ILE A 44 5.69 7.63 -10.68
CA ILE A 44 6.42 6.45 -10.16
C ILE A 44 6.37 5.22 -11.09
N LYS A 45 6.17 5.42 -12.40
CA LYS A 45 6.03 4.32 -13.37
C LYS A 45 6.71 4.55 -14.73
N GLU A 46 7.59 5.52 -14.82
CA GLU A 46 8.22 5.88 -16.09
C GLU A 46 9.40 4.95 -16.40
N PRO A 47 9.58 4.54 -17.68
CA PRO A 47 10.72 3.72 -18.08
C PRO A 47 12.07 4.32 -17.66
N GLY A 48 13.01 3.48 -17.26
CA GLY A 48 14.33 3.87 -16.76
C GLY A 48 14.39 4.10 -15.24
N MET A 49 13.25 4.12 -14.53
CA MET A 49 13.25 4.26 -13.07
C MET A 49 13.90 3.04 -12.39
N ALA A 50 14.70 3.30 -11.35
CA ALA A 50 15.22 2.23 -10.50
C ALA A 50 14.10 1.65 -9.64
N THR A 51 14.04 0.33 -9.58
CA THR A 51 12.96 -0.45 -8.95
C THR A 51 13.53 -1.60 -8.13
N TRP A 52 12.72 -2.10 -7.19
CA TRP A 52 13.06 -3.25 -6.36
C TRP A 52 11.94 -4.28 -6.44
N LEU A 53 12.34 -5.51 -6.75
CA LEU A 53 11.46 -6.64 -6.93
C LEU A 53 11.61 -7.63 -5.77
N ALA A 54 10.49 -8.10 -5.23
CA ALA A 54 10.46 -9.24 -4.33
C ALA A 54 10.30 -10.54 -5.13
N PRO A 55 11.11 -11.59 -4.89
CA PRO A 55 10.85 -12.91 -5.44
C PRO A 55 9.54 -13.46 -4.89
N ALA A 56 8.69 -14.01 -5.75
CA ALA A 56 7.42 -14.58 -5.37
C ALA A 56 7.60 -15.67 -4.30
N GLY A 57 6.79 -15.58 -3.23
CA GLY A 57 6.80 -16.55 -2.13
C GLY A 57 6.56 -18.00 -2.59
N ASN A 58 5.78 -18.18 -3.66
CA ASN A 58 5.26 -19.44 -4.15
C ASN A 58 5.69 -19.68 -5.61
N LEU A 59 6.49 -20.74 -5.82
CA LEU A 59 7.01 -21.13 -7.14
C LEU A 59 5.92 -21.49 -8.16
N LYS A 60 4.69 -21.81 -7.71
CA LYS A 60 3.55 -22.11 -8.60
C LYS A 60 2.91 -20.86 -9.22
N ARG A 61 3.28 -19.65 -8.79
CA ARG A 61 2.73 -18.41 -9.35
C ARG A 61 3.19 -18.24 -10.81
N LYS A 62 2.33 -17.69 -11.65
CA LYS A 62 2.69 -17.39 -13.05
C LYS A 62 3.79 -16.32 -13.14
N LEU A 63 3.69 -15.29 -12.29
CA LEU A 63 4.69 -14.23 -12.16
C LEU A 63 5.54 -14.52 -10.92
N GLN A 64 6.86 -14.60 -11.12
CA GLN A 64 7.82 -14.94 -10.08
C GLN A 64 8.36 -13.72 -9.34
N TRP A 65 7.84 -12.53 -9.64
CA TRP A 65 8.28 -11.27 -9.07
C TRP A 65 7.09 -10.38 -8.71
N ASP A 66 7.18 -9.66 -7.61
CA ASP A 66 6.30 -8.55 -7.24
C ASP A 66 7.12 -7.26 -7.26
N TRP A 67 6.58 -6.20 -7.87
CA TRP A 67 7.20 -4.88 -7.83
C TRP A 67 6.86 -4.16 -6.52
N GLU A 68 7.85 -4.02 -5.64
CA GLU A 68 7.66 -3.50 -4.28
C GLU A 68 7.97 -2.01 -4.16
N LEU A 69 9.13 -1.58 -4.66
CA LEU A 69 9.61 -0.20 -4.50
C LEU A 69 10.08 0.39 -5.83
N VAL A 70 10.08 1.70 -5.89
CA VAL A 70 10.64 2.52 -6.96
C VAL A 70 11.37 3.71 -6.34
N PHE A 71 12.51 4.07 -6.92
CA PHE A 71 13.24 5.26 -6.52
C PHE A 71 12.79 6.43 -7.39
N ALA A 72 12.25 7.46 -6.75
CA ALA A 72 11.82 8.69 -7.37
C ALA A 72 11.97 9.82 -6.33
N ASP A 73 12.19 11.04 -6.80
CA ASP A 73 12.37 12.21 -5.94
C ASP A 73 13.38 12.01 -4.79
N ASP A 74 14.53 11.43 -5.10
CA ASP A 74 15.63 11.14 -4.16
C ASP A 74 15.23 10.25 -2.95
N THR A 75 14.14 9.47 -3.08
CA THR A 75 13.69 8.56 -2.04
C THR A 75 13.13 7.25 -2.59
N LEU A 76 13.00 6.24 -1.72
CA LEU A 76 12.31 5.00 -2.02
C LEU A 76 10.82 5.15 -1.72
N ILE A 77 10.00 4.86 -2.73
CA ILE A 77 8.54 4.88 -2.64
C ILE A 77 8.05 3.44 -2.78
N GLY A 78 7.30 2.96 -1.78
CA GLY A 78 6.64 1.66 -1.89
C GLY A 78 5.47 1.73 -2.84
N CYS A 79 5.45 0.92 -3.90
CA CYS A 79 4.39 0.92 -4.91
C CYS A 79 3.33 -0.17 -4.71
N HIS A 80 3.60 -1.18 -3.87
CA HIS A 80 2.69 -2.31 -3.64
C HIS A 80 1.58 -1.94 -2.65
N THR A 81 0.34 -1.72 -3.13
CA THR A 81 -0.77 -1.19 -2.32
C THR A 81 -1.34 -2.17 -1.31
N GLY A 82 -0.92 -3.44 -1.32
CA GLY A 82 -1.25 -4.42 -0.29
C GLY A 82 -0.36 -4.38 0.97
N ARG A 83 0.69 -3.55 1.01
CA ARG A 83 1.60 -3.42 2.16
C ARG A 83 1.10 -2.49 3.29
N PRO A 84 0.45 -1.34 3.01
CA PRO A 84 0.12 -0.33 4.03
C PRO A 84 -0.64 -0.86 5.23
N ASN A 85 -1.69 -1.67 5.05
CA ASN A 85 -2.43 -2.18 6.20
C ASN A 85 -1.55 -3.07 7.10
N GLY A 86 -0.56 -3.79 6.58
CA GLY A 86 0.38 -4.55 7.43
C GLY A 86 1.34 -3.63 8.19
N LEU A 87 1.83 -2.58 7.52
CA LEU A 87 2.70 -1.56 8.13
C LEU A 87 2.01 -0.79 9.24
N VAL A 88 0.75 -0.38 9.03
CA VAL A 88 -0.03 0.36 10.03
C VAL A 88 -0.37 -0.53 11.22
N GLU A 89 -0.71 -1.80 11.00
CA GLU A 89 -0.95 -2.74 12.10
C GLU A 89 0.30 -2.93 12.96
N GLU A 90 1.46 -3.16 12.31
CA GLU A 90 2.74 -3.25 13.02
C GLU A 90 3.02 -1.97 13.83
N ALA A 91 2.82 -0.80 13.23
CA ALA A 91 3.06 0.51 13.85
C ALA A 91 2.08 0.86 14.99
N ILE A 92 0.88 0.25 15.01
CA ILE A 92 -0.05 0.37 16.14
C ILE A 92 0.38 -0.57 17.27
N LEU A 93 0.74 -1.82 16.93
CA LEU A 93 1.10 -2.84 17.92
C LEU A 93 2.44 -2.57 18.61
N ASP A 94 3.35 -1.82 17.97
CA ASP A 94 4.64 -1.42 18.53
C ASP A 94 4.65 0.00 19.13
N ASP A 95 3.48 0.64 19.24
CA ASP A 95 3.29 2.00 19.76
C ASP A 95 4.01 3.11 18.97
N THR A 96 4.40 2.87 17.71
CA THR A 96 4.91 3.92 16.82
C THR A 96 3.85 4.99 16.52
N ILE A 97 2.58 4.58 16.32
CA ILE A 97 1.44 5.50 16.15
C ILE A 97 0.76 5.69 17.51
N THR A 98 1.33 6.59 18.31
CA THR A 98 0.94 6.79 19.71
C THR A 98 -0.54 7.17 19.90
N GLU A 99 -1.16 7.81 18.91
CA GLU A 99 -2.57 8.19 18.92
C GLU A 99 -3.52 6.98 18.89
N LEU A 100 -3.03 5.82 18.44
CA LEU A 100 -3.76 4.57 18.33
C LEU A 100 -3.32 3.52 19.36
N SER A 101 -2.40 3.87 20.26
CA SER A 101 -1.91 3.00 21.33
C SER A 101 -2.93 2.77 22.44
N GLY A 102 -2.71 1.71 23.24
CA GLY A 102 -3.45 1.44 24.47
C GLY A 102 -4.85 0.85 24.27
N TYR A 103 -5.10 0.16 23.16
CA TYR A 103 -6.30 -0.64 22.95
C TYR A 103 -6.01 -2.11 23.23
N ALA A 104 -6.90 -2.81 23.95
CA ALA A 104 -6.74 -4.22 24.27
C ALA A 104 -6.76 -5.17 23.05
N ALA A 105 -7.45 -4.80 21.96
CA ALA A 105 -7.54 -5.65 20.78
C ALA A 105 -7.59 -4.87 19.46
N LEU A 106 -7.03 -5.48 18.41
CA LEU A 106 -7.06 -5.03 17.02
C LEU A 106 -7.64 -6.15 16.13
N ARG A 107 -8.61 -5.81 15.29
CA ARG A 107 -9.17 -6.73 14.29
C ARG A 107 -9.18 -6.10 12.91
N ARG A 108 -8.82 -6.87 11.88
CA ARG A 108 -8.79 -6.42 10.48
C ARG A 108 -10.08 -6.75 9.73
N GLU A 109 -10.38 -5.98 8.69
CA GLU A 109 -11.44 -6.28 7.71
C GLU A 109 -12.83 -6.48 8.34
N VAL A 110 -13.13 -5.70 9.39
CA VAL A 110 -14.38 -5.82 10.14
C VAL A 110 -15.52 -5.16 9.36
N LYS A 111 -16.64 -5.87 9.18
CA LYS A 111 -17.82 -5.29 8.52
C LYS A 111 -18.40 -4.16 9.37
N TYR A 112 -18.72 -3.03 8.73
CA TYR A 112 -19.36 -1.87 9.34
C TYR A 112 -20.17 -1.09 8.30
N GLY A 113 -21.04 -0.19 8.77
CA GLY A 113 -21.95 0.55 7.90
C GLY A 113 -22.84 -0.37 7.08
N GLU A 114 -23.29 0.10 5.92
CA GLU A 114 -24.23 -0.65 5.08
C GLU A 114 -23.55 -1.73 4.26
N ASN A 115 -22.40 -1.44 3.64
CA ASN A 115 -21.76 -2.34 2.67
C ASN A 115 -20.24 -2.19 2.62
N SER A 116 -19.60 -1.94 3.77
CA SER A 116 -18.16 -1.72 3.85
C SER A 116 -17.47 -2.55 4.93
N ARG A 117 -16.15 -2.61 4.81
CA ARG A 117 -15.25 -3.17 5.82
C ARG A 117 -14.26 -2.10 6.19
N ILE A 118 -14.04 -1.93 7.48
CA ILE A 118 -13.00 -1.05 7.99
C ILE A 118 -11.68 -1.83 7.95
N ASP A 119 -10.60 -1.16 7.59
CA ASP A 119 -9.28 -1.81 7.53
C ASP A 119 -8.88 -2.38 8.89
N MET A 120 -9.10 -1.61 9.97
CA MET A 120 -8.87 -2.04 11.35
C MET A 120 -9.92 -1.47 12.31
N LEU A 121 -10.30 -2.28 13.29
CA LEU A 121 -11.12 -1.89 14.42
C LEU A 121 -10.34 -2.16 15.71
N LEU A 122 -10.08 -1.11 16.47
CA LEU A 122 -9.47 -1.17 17.80
C LEU A 122 -10.57 -1.11 18.86
N THR A 123 -10.50 -1.99 19.85
CA THR A 123 -11.52 -2.11 20.90
C THR A 123 -10.88 -2.24 22.26
N ASP A 124 -11.49 -1.63 23.28
CA ASP A 124 -11.06 -1.71 24.66
C ASP A 124 -12.29 -1.63 25.59
N PRO A 125 -12.37 -2.38 26.71
CA PRO A 125 -13.49 -2.29 27.63
C PRO A 125 -13.72 -0.88 28.20
N ASP A 126 -12.65 -0.09 28.35
CA ASP A 126 -12.67 1.22 29.00
C ASP A 126 -12.61 2.38 28.00
N ARG A 127 -12.72 2.11 26.68
CA ARG A 127 -12.64 3.13 25.62
C ARG A 127 -13.68 2.88 24.52
N PRO A 128 -14.12 3.95 23.82
CA PRO A 128 -14.89 3.76 22.59
C PRO A 128 -14.09 3.02 21.53
N ASP A 129 -14.79 2.21 20.74
CA ASP A 129 -14.27 1.58 19.53
C ASP A 129 -13.62 2.63 18.60
N CYS A 130 -12.45 2.32 18.05
CA CYS A 130 -11.76 3.17 17.08
C CYS A 130 -11.70 2.49 15.71
N TYR A 131 -12.35 3.12 14.73
CA TYR A 131 -12.40 2.70 13.34
C TYR A 131 -11.26 3.36 12.56
N VAL A 132 -10.37 2.55 11.99
CA VAL A 132 -9.17 3.03 11.29
C VAL A 132 -9.23 2.60 9.83
N GLU A 133 -9.28 3.57 8.93
CA GLU A 133 -9.17 3.38 7.48
C GLU A 133 -7.76 3.82 7.01
N VAL A 134 -7.07 2.96 6.29
CA VAL A 134 -5.72 3.19 5.78
C VAL A 134 -5.78 3.63 4.32
N LYS A 135 -5.18 4.78 4.00
CA LYS A 135 -5.05 5.26 2.62
C LYS A 135 -3.61 5.21 2.15
N TYR A 136 -3.38 4.56 1.01
CA TYR A 136 -2.09 4.54 0.35
C TYR A 136 -1.86 5.85 -0.41
N CYS A 137 -0.79 6.58 -0.05
CA CYS A 137 -0.43 7.87 -0.63
C CYS A 137 1.00 7.80 -1.20
N HIS A 138 1.18 8.20 -2.45
CA HIS A 138 2.49 8.25 -3.12
C HIS A 138 2.65 9.46 -4.04
N MET A 139 1.53 10.04 -4.51
CA MET A 139 1.56 11.11 -5.48
C MET A 139 2.09 12.37 -4.83
N ARG A 140 3.01 13.03 -5.51
CA ARG A 140 3.59 14.30 -5.10
C ARG A 140 3.72 15.18 -6.33
N ARG A 141 3.05 16.33 -6.31
CA ARG A 141 3.18 17.36 -7.36
C ARG A 141 4.03 18.54 -6.91
N GLU A 142 3.96 18.85 -5.62
CA GLU A 142 4.73 19.90 -4.96
C GLU A 142 5.67 19.30 -3.91
N THR A 143 6.81 19.95 -3.66
CA THR A 143 7.91 19.38 -2.87
C THR A 143 7.51 18.99 -1.45
N SER A 144 6.53 19.64 -0.82
CA SER A 144 6.19 19.40 0.59
C SER A 144 4.91 18.59 0.83
N LEU A 145 4.16 18.22 -0.21
CA LEU A 145 2.83 17.61 -0.05
C LEU A 145 2.71 16.25 -0.73
N ALA A 146 2.28 15.27 0.06
CA ALA A 146 1.80 13.99 -0.46
C ALA A 146 0.28 14.08 -0.66
N GLU A 147 -0.20 13.52 -1.77
CA GLU A 147 -1.58 13.69 -2.21
C GLU A 147 -2.31 12.37 -2.47
N PHE A 148 -3.57 12.35 -2.07
CA PHE A 148 -4.51 11.27 -2.32
C PHE A 148 -5.88 11.83 -2.70
N PRO A 149 -6.57 11.28 -3.72
CA PRO A 149 -6.18 10.14 -4.57
C PRO A 149 -5.42 10.57 -5.84
N ASP A 150 -4.72 9.62 -6.49
CA ASP A 150 -4.05 9.84 -7.79
C ASP A 150 -5.02 9.74 -9.01
N SER A 151 -6.30 9.45 -8.73
CA SER A 151 -7.39 9.33 -9.69
C SER A 151 -8.75 9.41 -8.99
N VAL A 152 -9.81 9.78 -9.72
CA VAL A 152 -11.17 9.86 -9.16
C VAL A 152 -11.57 8.51 -8.56
N THR A 153 -11.99 8.50 -7.29
CA THR A 153 -12.39 7.28 -6.56
C THR A 153 -13.74 7.47 -5.85
N THR A 154 -14.83 7.07 -6.51
CA THR A 154 -16.17 7.07 -5.90
C THR A 154 -16.25 6.09 -4.73
N ARG A 155 -15.52 4.98 -4.80
CA ARG A 155 -15.39 4.02 -3.71
C ARG A 155 -14.70 4.64 -2.49
N GLY A 156 -13.61 5.37 -2.68
CA GLY A 156 -12.91 6.04 -1.59
C GLY A 156 -13.79 7.08 -0.89
N ALA A 157 -14.55 7.86 -1.66
CA ALA A 157 -15.51 8.82 -1.12
C ALA A 157 -16.60 8.14 -0.28
N LYS A 158 -17.16 7.02 -0.78
CA LYS A 158 -18.14 6.20 -0.02
C LYS A 158 -17.59 5.75 1.33
N HIS A 159 -16.36 5.23 1.36
CA HIS A 159 -15.74 4.79 2.62
C HIS A 159 -15.60 5.95 3.62
N MET A 160 -15.26 7.16 3.16
CA MET A 160 -15.15 8.34 4.04
C MET A 160 -16.49 8.81 4.59
N ALA A 161 -17.56 8.71 3.79
CA ALA A 161 -18.91 8.99 4.27
C ALA A 161 -19.35 7.97 5.34
N GLU A 162 -19.09 6.67 5.10
CA GLU A 162 -19.40 5.63 6.08
C GLU A 162 -18.59 5.76 7.37
N LEU A 163 -17.32 6.22 7.29
CA LEU A 163 -16.51 6.50 8.46
C LEU A 163 -17.01 7.73 9.24
N ALA A 164 -17.46 8.79 8.55
CA ALA A 164 -18.05 9.95 9.20
C ALA A 164 -19.33 9.60 9.97
N ASN A 165 -20.18 8.73 9.39
CA ASN A 165 -21.38 8.23 10.08
C ASN A 165 -21.06 7.51 11.40
N MET A 166 -19.86 6.93 11.55
CA MET A 166 -19.47 6.28 12.81
C MET A 166 -19.14 7.26 13.93
N VAL A 167 -18.84 8.52 13.60
CA VAL A 167 -18.62 9.57 14.60
C VAL A 167 -19.95 10.16 15.08
N GLU A 168 -20.97 10.15 14.22
CA GLU A 168 -22.31 10.69 14.53
C GLU A 168 -23.22 9.72 15.31
N ALA A 169 -22.88 8.42 15.33
CA ALA A 169 -23.68 7.35 15.94
C ALA A 169 -23.37 7.14 17.43
#